data_AF-A0AAU6TXJ7-F1
#
_entry.id   AF-A0AAU6TXJ7-F1
#
_cell.length_a   1.000
_cell.length_b   1.000
_cell.length_c   1.000
_cell.angle_alpha   90.00
_cell.angle_beta   90.00
_cell.angle_gamma   90.00
#
_symmetry.space_group_name_H-M   'P 1'
#
loop_
_entity.id
_entity.type
_entity.pdbx_description
1 polymer ?
#
loop_
_entity_poly.entity_id
_entity_poly.type
_entity_poly.pdbx_seq_one_letter_code
_entity_poly.pdbx_strand_id
1 'polypeptide(L)'
;MMIFFAVALAHFIALISPGPDFLLIIKSTLRNSRRVAFGVVSGIATANALYIVLCLAGAGAILAQSVTLMILIKLSGGIFLLFIAWQALRAKKSDYRFLMAQAAEDKNTHPQSTFKKEFLVGLSSGLLNPKNLLFYLSLFTVVLESQDNSALFKTGIALWMVMAVLIWDSLIMYLLTRPAVRQQFNRCAFWIDKTAGIILGLVGLKIIHMTFKSTP
;
A
#
# COMPACT_ATOMS: atom_id res chain seq x y z
N MET A 1 6.79 -20.83 -6.98
CA MET A 1 7.35 -20.63 -5.61
C MET A 1 8.16 -19.33 -5.46
N MET A 2 9.28 -19.13 -6.16
CA MET A 2 10.13 -17.92 -5.96
C MET A 2 9.42 -16.57 -6.21
N ILE A 3 8.59 -16.49 -7.25
CA ILE A 3 7.84 -15.27 -7.59
C ILE A 3 6.81 -14.91 -6.52
N PHE A 4 6.15 -15.91 -5.92
CA PHE A 4 5.22 -15.71 -4.80
C PHE A 4 5.91 -14.94 -3.67
N PHE A 5 7.06 -15.44 -3.21
CA PHE A 5 7.81 -14.83 -2.12
C PHE A 5 8.33 -13.44 -2.47
N ALA A 6 8.80 -13.24 -3.72
CA ALA A 6 9.26 -11.94 -4.17
C ALA A 6 8.12 -10.89 -4.15
N VAL A 7 6.95 -11.26 -4.66
CA VAL A 7 5.76 -10.39 -4.68
C VAL A 7 5.22 -10.15 -3.27
N ALA A 8 5.13 -11.20 -2.44
CA ALA A 8 4.71 -11.12 -1.06
C ALA A 8 5.62 -10.20 -0.24
N LEU A 9 6.94 -10.32 -0.42
CA LEU A 9 7.93 -9.49 0.26
C LEU A 9 7.87 -8.03 -0.24
N ALA A 10 7.78 -7.82 -1.55
CA ALA A 10 7.65 -6.48 -2.11
C ALA A 10 6.37 -5.77 -1.62
N HIS A 11 5.24 -6.49 -1.57
CA HIS A 11 3.99 -6.01 -1.00
C HIS A 11 4.15 -5.64 0.47
N PHE A 12 4.74 -6.52 1.27
CA PHE A 12 4.93 -6.26 2.70
C PHE A 12 5.85 -5.06 2.95
N ILE A 13 6.94 -4.91 2.19
CA ILE A 13 7.84 -3.76 2.31
C ILE A 13 7.13 -2.45 1.94
N ALA A 14 6.34 -2.47 0.86
CA ALA A 14 5.56 -1.30 0.44
C ALA A 14 4.50 -0.91 1.49
N LEU A 15 3.93 -1.89 2.18
CA LEU A 15 2.94 -1.72 3.25
C LEU A 15 3.54 -1.06 4.51
N ILE A 16 4.80 -1.37 4.84
CA ILE A 16 5.49 -0.76 5.98
C ILE A 16 5.82 0.73 5.71
N SER A 17 6.01 1.12 4.44
CA SER A 17 6.28 2.52 4.07
C SER A 17 5.10 3.42 4.43
N PRO A 18 5.29 4.37 5.38
CA PRO A 18 4.23 5.23 5.86
C PRO A 18 3.67 6.10 4.74
N GLY A 19 2.37 5.98 4.47
CA GLY A 19 1.65 6.75 3.45
C GLY A 19 0.44 7.51 3.99
N PRO A 20 -0.42 8.05 3.11
CA PRO A 20 -1.66 8.74 3.49
C PRO A 20 -2.57 7.89 4.38
N ASP A 21 -2.73 6.61 4.04
CA ASP A 21 -3.57 5.65 4.79
C ASP A 21 -3.07 5.45 6.23
N PHE A 22 -1.75 5.36 6.42
CA PHE A 22 -1.12 5.26 7.73
C PHE A 22 -1.44 6.46 8.63
N LEU A 23 -1.41 7.67 8.07
CA LEU A 23 -1.75 8.89 8.81
C LEU A 23 -3.22 8.93 9.20
N LEU A 24 -4.08 8.45 8.30
CA LEU A 24 -5.52 8.38 8.54
C LEU A 24 -5.84 7.42 9.69
N ILE A 25 -5.20 6.24 9.70
CA ILE A 25 -5.32 5.26 10.80
C ILE A 25 -4.92 5.91 12.13
N ILE A 26 -3.83 6.67 12.16
CA ILE A 26 -3.38 7.33 13.39
C ILE A 26 -4.36 8.40 13.84
N LYS A 27 -4.80 9.27 12.94
CA LYS A 27 -5.79 10.32 13.25
C LYS A 27 -7.06 9.71 13.83
N SER A 28 -7.56 8.64 13.22
CA SER A 28 -8.77 7.96 13.70
C SER A 28 -8.55 7.25 15.04
N THR A 29 -7.40 6.61 15.24
CA THR A 29 -7.03 5.93 16.50
C THR A 29 -6.90 6.89 17.68
N LEU A 30 -6.38 8.10 17.44
CA LEU A 30 -6.20 9.11 18.49
C LEU A 30 -7.48 9.88 18.83
N ARG A 31 -8.41 10.00 17.86
CA ARG A 31 -9.67 10.71 18.00
C ARG A 31 -10.82 9.83 18.50
N ASN A 32 -10.87 8.57 18.09
CA ASN A 32 -12.02 7.69 18.30
C ASN A 32 -11.69 6.49 19.20
N SER A 33 -12.73 5.78 19.65
CA SER A 33 -12.55 4.47 20.32
C SER A 33 -11.99 3.42 19.35
N ARG A 34 -11.32 2.39 19.87
CA ARG A 34 -10.72 1.32 19.05
C ARG A 34 -11.72 0.67 18.08
N ARG A 35 -12.96 0.45 18.54
CA ARG A 35 -14.04 -0.10 17.70
C ARG A 35 -14.36 0.81 16.52
N VAL A 36 -14.37 2.11 16.72
CA VAL A 36 -14.66 3.09 15.65
C VAL A 36 -13.45 3.26 14.72
N ALA A 37 -12.23 3.32 15.25
CA ALA A 37 -10.99 3.40 14.47
C ALA A 37 -10.77 2.16 13.57
N PHE A 38 -11.23 0.98 14.01
CA PHE A 38 -11.24 -0.22 13.17
C PHE A 38 -12.09 -0.06 11.89
N GLY A 39 -13.02 0.90 11.87
CA GLY A 39 -13.74 1.31 10.66
C GLY A 39 -12.78 1.74 9.56
N VAL A 40 -11.85 2.66 9.85
CA VAL A 40 -10.83 3.09 8.87
C VAL A 40 -10.01 1.92 8.36
N VAL A 41 -9.49 1.09 9.28
CA VAL A 41 -8.63 -0.05 8.94
C VAL A 41 -9.36 -1.02 7.99
N SER A 42 -10.60 -1.39 8.33
CA SER A 42 -11.41 -2.26 7.48
C SER A 42 -11.78 -1.61 6.14
N GLY A 43 -12.00 -0.30 6.10
CA GLY A 43 -12.23 0.46 4.87
C GLY A 43 -11.04 0.43 3.92
N ILE A 44 -9.83 0.73 4.43
CA ILE A 44 -8.58 0.71 3.65
C ILE A 44 -8.32 -0.70 3.11
N ALA A 45 -8.46 -1.72 3.96
CA ALA A 45 -8.32 -3.10 3.53
C ALA A 45 -9.33 -3.51 2.46
N THR A 46 -10.57 -3.05 2.56
CA THR A 46 -11.60 -3.31 1.55
C THR A 46 -11.24 -2.65 0.22
N ALA A 47 -10.75 -1.40 0.23
CA ALA A 47 -10.27 -0.73 -0.98
C ALA A 47 -9.13 -1.51 -1.65
N ASN A 48 -8.16 -1.96 -0.86
CA ASN A 48 -7.04 -2.77 -1.35
C ASN A 48 -7.50 -4.12 -1.91
N ALA A 49 -8.45 -4.78 -1.24
CA ALA A 49 -9.06 -6.01 -1.73
C ALA A 49 -9.77 -5.79 -3.08
N LEU A 50 -10.50 -4.68 -3.24
CA LEU A 50 -11.12 -4.32 -4.51
C LEU A 50 -10.10 -4.15 -5.62
N TYR A 51 -8.96 -3.48 -5.37
CA TYR A 51 -7.89 -3.37 -6.36
C TYR A 51 -7.30 -4.73 -6.75
N ILE A 52 -7.04 -5.58 -5.77
CA ILE A 52 -6.50 -6.92 -6.01
C ILE A 52 -7.48 -7.74 -6.86
N VAL A 53 -8.77 -7.72 -6.52
CA VAL A 53 -9.83 -8.41 -7.29
C VAL A 53 -9.94 -7.83 -8.69
N LEU A 54 -9.95 -6.50 -8.85
CA LEU A 54 -9.99 -5.83 -10.16
C LEU A 54 -8.78 -6.19 -11.03
N CYS A 55 -7.58 -6.24 -10.44
CA CYS A 55 -6.37 -6.65 -11.16
C CYS A 55 -6.47 -8.12 -11.59
N LEU A 56 -6.85 -9.02 -10.69
CA LEU A 56 -6.97 -10.45 -10.96
C LEU A 56 -8.08 -10.77 -11.98
N ALA A 57 -9.22 -10.10 -11.90
CA ALA A 57 -10.38 -10.33 -12.76
C ALA A 57 -10.26 -9.59 -14.10
N GLY A 58 -9.84 -8.32 -14.09
CA GLY A 58 -9.87 -7.46 -15.26
C GLY A 58 -8.66 -7.61 -16.17
N ALA A 59 -7.46 -7.75 -15.62
CA ALA A 59 -6.26 -7.63 -16.43
C ALA A 59 -5.82 -8.96 -17.07
N GLY A 60 -6.32 -10.11 -16.64
CA GLY A 60 -6.22 -11.36 -17.41
C GLY A 60 -6.92 -11.29 -18.77
N ALA A 61 -8.10 -10.65 -18.83
CA ALA A 61 -8.88 -10.49 -20.06
C ALA A 61 -8.31 -9.40 -20.98
N ILE A 62 -7.86 -8.27 -20.41
CA ILE A 62 -7.32 -7.13 -21.15
C ILE A 62 -5.96 -7.45 -21.79
N LEU A 63 -5.10 -8.20 -21.09
CA LEU A 63 -3.74 -8.51 -21.57
C LEU A 63 -3.69 -9.66 -22.57
N ALA A 64 -4.68 -10.55 -22.54
CA ALA A 64 -4.88 -11.53 -23.61
C ALA A 64 -5.16 -10.86 -24.98
N GLN A 65 -5.55 -9.58 -24.98
CA GLN A 65 -6.03 -8.89 -26.16
C GLN A 65 -4.99 -7.96 -26.81
N SER A 66 -3.97 -7.47 -26.09
CA SER A 66 -2.96 -6.56 -26.68
C SER A 66 -1.61 -6.53 -25.95
N VAL A 67 -0.54 -6.90 -26.66
CA VAL A 67 0.86 -6.79 -26.20
C VAL A 67 1.27 -5.33 -25.96
N THR A 68 0.83 -4.40 -26.81
CA THR A 68 1.15 -2.97 -26.67
C THR A 68 0.57 -2.41 -25.38
N LEU A 69 -0.66 -2.78 -25.03
CA LEU A 69 -1.30 -2.33 -23.81
C LEU A 69 -0.58 -2.89 -22.56
N MET A 70 -0.12 -4.15 -22.62
CA MET A 70 0.71 -4.74 -21.58
C MET A 70 2.01 -3.93 -21.36
N ILE A 71 2.71 -3.56 -22.44
CA ILE A 71 3.95 -2.79 -22.37
C ILE A 71 3.69 -1.41 -21.77
N LEU A 72 2.63 -0.71 -22.19
CA LEU A 72 2.27 0.62 -21.66
C LEU A 72 1.97 0.57 -20.16
N ILE A 73 1.21 -0.44 -19.71
CA ILE A 73 0.88 -0.61 -18.28
C ILE A 73 2.16 -0.92 -17.48
N LYS A 74 3.03 -1.81 -17.98
CA LYS A 74 4.32 -2.14 -17.34
C LYS A 74 5.23 -0.92 -17.21
N LEU A 75 5.39 -0.16 -18.29
CA LEU A 75 6.24 1.02 -18.29
C LEU A 75 5.68 2.11 -17.35
N SER A 76 4.36 2.32 -17.38
CA SER A 76 3.69 3.26 -16.47
C SER A 76 3.85 2.85 -15.01
N GLY A 77 3.69 1.56 -14.70
CA GLY A 77 3.89 1.04 -13.36
C GLY A 77 5.34 1.16 -12.87
N GLY A 78 6.31 0.77 -13.71
CA GLY A 78 7.73 0.91 -13.40
C GLY A 78 8.18 2.36 -13.17
N ILE A 79 7.76 3.29 -14.04
CA ILE A 79 8.02 4.74 -13.87
C ILE A 79 7.37 5.25 -12.58
N PHE A 80 6.16 4.80 -12.25
CA PHE A 80 5.52 5.21 -11.02
C PHE A 80 6.24 4.69 -9.77
N LEU A 81 6.70 3.44 -9.76
CA LEU A 81 7.49 2.91 -8.66
C LEU A 81 8.78 3.72 -8.46
N LEU A 82 9.43 4.14 -9.56
CA LEU A 82 10.56 5.06 -9.51
C LEU A 82 10.19 6.43 -8.93
N PHE A 83 9.01 6.96 -9.28
CA PHE A 83 8.52 8.22 -8.74
C PHE A 83 8.23 8.13 -7.23
N ILE A 84 7.60 7.05 -6.76
CA ILE A 84 7.38 6.82 -5.32
C ILE A 84 8.71 6.61 -4.59
N ALA A 85 9.63 5.84 -5.17
CA ALA A 85 10.98 5.67 -4.65
C ALA A 85 11.69 7.02 -4.50
N TRP A 86 11.62 7.86 -5.53
CA TRP A 86 12.20 9.20 -5.51
C TRP A 86 11.60 10.10 -4.44
N GLN A 87 10.27 10.10 -4.27
CA GLN A 87 9.60 10.84 -3.20
C GLN A 87 10.06 10.37 -1.82
N ALA A 88 10.08 9.06 -1.56
CA ALA A 88 10.55 8.50 -0.30
C ALA A 88 12.03 8.86 -0.03
N LEU A 89 12.87 8.82 -1.08
CA LEU A 89 14.27 9.23 -1.02
C LEU A 89 14.48 10.75 -0.85
N ARG A 90 13.52 11.59 -1.20
CA ARG A 90 13.56 13.04 -0.97
C ARG A 90 12.91 13.51 0.33
N ALA A 91 12.04 12.70 0.94
CA ALA A 91 11.36 13.03 2.18
C ALA A 91 12.36 13.41 3.28
N LYS A 92 12.10 14.49 4.01
CA LYS A 92 12.96 14.99 5.09
C LYS A 92 12.48 14.46 6.44
N LYS A 93 13.41 14.33 7.39
CA LYS A 93 13.09 13.88 8.75
C LYS A 93 12.08 14.81 9.48
N SER A 94 12.03 16.09 9.08
CA SER A 94 11.05 17.09 9.55
C SER A 94 9.61 16.72 9.20
N ASP A 95 9.41 16.09 8.03
CA ASP A 95 8.09 15.84 7.46
C ASP A 95 7.33 14.83 8.33
N TYR A 96 8.03 13.85 8.91
CA TYR A 96 7.46 12.87 9.83
C TYR A 96 7.23 13.42 11.25
N ARG A 97 7.85 14.54 11.62
CA ARG A 97 7.74 15.14 12.97
C ARG A 97 6.43 15.93 13.14
N PHE A 98 5.96 16.57 12.07
CA PHE A 98 4.73 17.36 12.05
C PHE A 98 3.46 16.49 12.07
N LEU A 99 3.50 15.32 11.41
CA LEU A 99 2.38 14.39 11.24
C LEU A 99 1.71 13.94 12.54
N MET A 100 2.45 13.91 13.66
CA MET A 100 1.92 13.47 14.96
C MET A 100 1.54 14.61 15.91
N ALA A 101 2.05 15.83 15.68
CA ALA A 101 1.69 17.00 16.49
C ALA A 101 0.22 17.40 16.24
N GLN A 102 -0.18 17.48 14.97
CA GLN A 102 -1.57 17.72 14.57
C GLN A 102 -2.56 16.65 15.05
N ALA A 103 -2.13 15.39 15.12
CA ALA A 103 -3.00 14.30 15.56
C ALA A 103 -3.26 14.30 17.09
N ALA A 104 -2.48 15.06 17.86
CA ALA A 104 -2.64 15.21 19.31
C ALA A 104 -3.46 16.45 19.71
N GLU A 105 -3.45 17.51 18.91
CA GLU A 105 -4.18 18.78 19.18
C GLU A 105 -5.71 18.67 18.97
N ASP A 106 -6.17 17.69 18.18
CA ASP A 106 -7.57 17.57 17.71
C ASP A 106 -8.50 16.80 18.67
N LYS A 107 -8.18 16.75 19.97
CA LYS A 107 -8.93 15.96 20.97
C LYS A 107 -10.19 16.64 21.53
N ASN A 108 -10.37 17.95 21.33
CA ASN A 108 -11.33 18.72 22.12
C ASN A 108 -12.54 19.31 21.36
N THR A 109 -12.71 19.07 20.06
CA THR A 109 -13.69 19.86 19.27
C THR A 109 -14.60 19.08 18.31
N HIS A 110 -14.47 17.75 18.18
CA HIS A 110 -15.28 16.99 17.21
C HIS A 110 -16.11 15.87 17.83
N PRO A 111 -17.39 15.71 17.44
CA PRO A 111 -18.26 14.65 17.93
C PRO A 111 -17.68 13.28 17.59
N GLN A 112 -17.89 12.30 18.48
CA GLN A 112 -17.45 10.92 18.25
C GLN A 112 -17.95 10.42 16.89
N SER A 113 -17.01 9.97 16.05
CA SER A 113 -17.34 9.40 14.74
C SER A 113 -18.00 8.03 14.91
N THR A 114 -18.63 7.53 13.86
CA THR A 114 -19.22 6.18 13.84
C THR A 114 -18.37 5.25 12.99
N PHE A 115 -18.43 3.94 13.29
CA PHE A 115 -17.74 2.91 12.52
C PHE A 115 -17.99 3.05 11.01
N LYS A 116 -19.26 3.26 10.61
CA LYS A 116 -19.64 3.42 9.19
C LYS A 116 -18.98 4.64 8.53
N LYS A 117 -18.90 5.77 9.24
CA LYS A 117 -18.24 6.98 8.71
C LYS A 117 -16.74 6.75 8.53
N GLU A 118 -16.09 6.21 9.55
CA GLU A 118 -14.66 5.88 9.49
C GLU A 118 -14.36 4.82 8.41
N PHE A 119 -15.24 3.83 8.21
CA PHE A 119 -15.15 2.87 7.12
C PHE A 119 -15.20 3.54 5.74
N LEU A 120 -16.17 4.42 5.50
CA LEU A 120 -16.28 5.14 4.23
C LEU A 120 -15.10 6.07 3.98
N VAL A 121 -14.56 6.68 5.04
CA VAL A 121 -13.35 7.49 4.95
C VAL A 121 -12.14 6.62 4.59
N GLY A 122 -11.97 5.47 5.24
CA GLY A 122 -10.89 4.52 4.92
C GLY A 122 -11.00 3.94 3.51
N LEU A 123 -12.21 3.56 3.09
CA LEU A 123 -12.50 3.07 1.74
C LEU A 123 -12.17 4.12 0.68
N SER A 124 -12.65 5.35 0.88
CA SER A 124 -12.38 6.47 -0.03
C SER A 124 -10.89 6.79 -0.07
N SER A 125 -10.21 6.82 1.07
CA SER A 125 -8.76 7.03 1.12
C SER A 125 -8.03 5.96 0.33
N GLY A 126 -8.29 4.68 0.59
CA GLY A 126 -7.62 3.58 -0.09
C GLY A 126 -7.87 3.58 -1.61
N LEU A 127 -9.07 3.89 -2.07
CA LEU A 127 -9.45 3.95 -3.49
C LEU A 127 -8.96 5.23 -4.20
N LEU A 128 -8.79 6.33 -3.47
CA LEU A 128 -8.26 7.57 -4.04
C LEU A 128 -6.75 7.69 -3.84
N ASN A 129 -6.13 6.75 -3.13
CA ASN A 129 -4.70 6.75 -2.87
C ASN A 129 -3.94 6.35 -4.15
N PRO A 130 -3.28 7.29 -4.85
CA PRO A 130 -2.57 6.99 -6.07
C PRO A 130 -1.42 6.00 -5.84
N LYS A 131 -0.89 5.92 -4.60
CA LYS A 131 0.12 4.93 -4.19
C LYS A 131 -0.45 3.52 -4.34
N ASN A 132 -1.66 3.26 -3.84
CA ASN A 132 -2.27 1.92 -3.86
C ASN A 132 -2.59 1.50 -5.29
N LEU A 133 -3.33 2.34 -6.03
CA LEU A 133 -3.71 2.07 -7.42
C LEU A 133 -2.51 1.65 -8.26
N LEU A 134 -1.48 2.49 -8.29
CA LEU A 134 -0.34 2.29 -9.18
C LEU A 134 0.63 1.22 -8.65
N PHE A 135 0.70 1.01 -7.34
CA PHE A 135 1.42 -0.12 -6.75
C PHE A 135 0.81 -1.47 -7.16
N TYR A 136 -0.51 -1.65 -7.00
CA TYR A 136 -1.17 -2.89 -7.40
C TYR A 136 -1.11 -3.13 -8.90
N LEU A 137 -1.25 -2.08 -9.72
CA LEU A 137 -1.04 -2.18 -11.16
C LEU A 137 0.38 -2.69 -11.49
N SER A 138 1.40 -2.10 -10.88
CA SER A 138 2.80 -2.50 -11.09
C SER A 138 3.07 -3.93 -10.64
N LEU A 139 2.65 -4.27 -9.42
CA LEU A 139 2.85 -5.59 -8.83
C LEU A 139 2.13 -6.68 -9.63
N PHE A 140 0.95 -6.36 -10.15
CA PHE A 140 0.19 -7.28 -10.98
C PHE A 140 0.92 -7.64 -12.28
N THR A 141 1.62 -6.70 -12.91
CA THR A 141 2.43 -7.02 -14.10
C THR A 141 3.47 -8.10 -13.85
N VAL A 142 4.04 -8.16 -12.65
CA VAL A 142 5.00 -9.20 -12.23
C VAL A 142 4.29 -10.53 -12.00
N VAL A 143 3.08 -10.52 -11.44
CA VAL A 143 2.27 -11.72 -11.21
C VAL A 143 1.89 -12.39 -12.55
N LEU A 144 1.62 -11.61 -13.59
CA LEU A 144 1.26 -12.12 -14.92
C LEU A 144 2.42 -12.73 -15.70
N GLU A 145 3.63 -12.21 -15.53
CA GLU A 145 4.83 -12.80 -16.13
C GLU A 145 5.21 -14.12 -15.48
N SER A 146 4.61 -14.46 -14.33
CA SER A 146 4.82 -15.76 -13.73
C SER A 146 4.26 -16.86 -14.64
N GLN A 147 5.07 -17.88 -14.89
CA GLN A 147 4.64 -19.06 -15.65
C GLN A 147 3.54 -19.87 -14.92
N ASP A 148 3.26 -19.54 -13.66
CA ASP A 148 2.27 -20.20 -12.82
C ASP A 148 0.92 -19.47 -12.90
N ASN A 149 0.08 -19.89 -13.85
CA ASN A 149 -1.26 -19.33 -14.05
C ASN A 149 -2.35 -20.01 -13.20
N SER A 150 -1.97 -20.86 -12.24
CA SER A 150 -2.92 -21.62 -11.41
C SER A 150 -3.85 -20.71 -10.61
N ALA A 151 -5.14 -21.09 -10.53
CA ALA A 151 -6.11 -20.41 -9.68
C ALA A 151 -5.69 -20.43 -8.20
N LEU A 152 -4.96 -21.46 -7.77
CA LEU A 152 -4.43 -21.59 -6.42
C LEU A 152 -3.37 -20.53 -6.13
N PHE A 153 -2.46 -20.28 -7.08
CA PHE A 153 -1.42 -19.25 -6.96
C PHE A 153 -2.04 -17.85 -6.86
N LYS A 154 -2.98 -17.53 -7.76
CA LYS A 154 -3.69 -16.24 -7.80
C LYS A 154 -4.51 -15.99 -6.52
N THR A 155 -5.25 -16.99 -6.07
CA THR A 155 -6.05 -16.89 -4.83
C THR A 155 -5.15 -16.79 -3.60
N GLY A 156 -4.07 -17.57 -3.54
CA GLY A 156 -3.12 -17.54 -2.43
C GLY A 156 -2.43 -16.20 -2.27
N ILE A 157 -2.01 -15.57 -3.38
CA ILE A 157 -1.36 -14.26 -3.34
C ILE A 157 -2.35 -13.14 -2.98
N ALA A 158 -3.58 -13.24 -3.47
CA ALA A 158 -4.65 -12.30 -3.14
C ALA A 158 -4.96 -12.33 -1.65
N LEU A 159 -5.17 -13.54 -1.10
CA LEU A 159 -5.46 -13.74 0.31
C LEU A 159 -4.31 -13.25 1.18
N TRP A 160 -3.07 -13.56 0.80
CA TRP A 160 -1.88 -13.05 1.50
C TRP A 160 -1.89 -11.52 1.56
N MET A 161 -2.06 -10.84 0.43
CA MET A 161 -2.01 -9.36 0.38
C MET A 161 -3.12 -8.71 1.22
N VAL A 162 -4.36 -9.20 1.11
CA VAL A 162 -5.49 -8.66 1.90
C VAL A 162 -5.26 -8.88 3.39
N MET A 163 -4.83 -10.08 3.79
CA MET A 163 -4.55 -10.39 5.19
C MET A 163 -3.36 -9.59 5.72
N ALA A 164 -2.30 -9.41 4.92
CA ALA A 164 -1.14 -8.60 5.30
C ALA A 164 -1.55 -7.16 5.59
N VAL A 165 -2.35 -6.52 4.72
CA VAL A 165 -2.89 -5.17 4.94
C VAL A 165 -3.71 -5.12 6.23
N LEU A 166 -4.71 -6.01 6.37
CA LEU A 166 -5.59 -6.04 7.53
C LEU A 166 -4.83 -6.21 8.85
N ILE A 167 -3.91 -7.18 8.90
CA ILE A 167 -3.15 -7.51 10.10
C ILE A 167 -2.21 -6.36 10.44
N TRP A 168 -1.47 -5.83 9.46
CA TRP A 168 -0.52 -4.73 9.68
C TRP A 168 -1.23 -3.46 10.14
N ASP A 169 -2.29 -3.03 9.45
CA ASP A 169 -3.01 -1.81 9.79
C ASP A 169 -3.70 -1.93 11.15
N SER A 170 -4.23 -3.12 11.48
CA SER A 170 -4.75 -3.41 12.82
C SER A 170 -3.66 -3.35 13.88
N LEU A 171 -2.49 -3.94 13.61
CA LEU A 171 -1.35 -3.92 14.51
C LEU A 171 -0.90 -2.48 14.77
N ILE A 172 -0.79 -1.66 13.73
CA ILE A 172 -0.46 -0.24 13.81
C ILE A 172 -1.49 0.51 14.66
N MET A 173 -2.78 0.31 14.41
CA MET A 173 -3.87 0.89 15.22
C MET A 173 -3.72 0.53 16.71
N TYR A 174 -3.42 -0.73 17.04
CA TYR A 174 -3.24 -1.15 18.43
C TYR A 174 -1.96 -0.60 19.08
N LEU A 175 -0.83 -0.69 18.36
CA LEU A 175 0.49 -0.30 18.88
C LEU A 175 0.62 1.21 19.06
N LEU A 176 0.03 2.01 18.17
CA LEU A 176 0.13 3.47 18.20
C LEU A 176 -0.78 4.14 19.22
N THR A 177 -1.61 3.36 19.93
CA THR A 177 -2.28 3.83 21.15
C THR A 177 -1.27 4.20 22.25
N ARG A 178 -0.04 3.62 22.22
CA ARG A 178 1.00 3.90 23.22
C ARG A 178 1.93 5.04 22.77
N PRO A 179 2.09 6.12 23.56
CA PRO A 179 2.90 7.28 23.16
C PRO A 179 4.39 6.95 22.97
N ALA A 180 4.93 6.00 23.74
CA ALA A 180 6.31 5.53 23.59
C ALA A 180 6.57 4.82 22.25
N VAL A 181 5.62 3.98 21.81
CA VAL A 181 5.71 3.27 20.52
C VAL A 181 5.58 4.26 19.38
N ARG A 182 4.71 5.27 19.50
CA ARG A 182 4.55 6.35 18.52
C ARG A 182 5.83 7.17 18.34
N GLN A 183 6.49 7.56 19.43
CA GLN A 183 7.77 8.29 19.35
C GLN A 183 8.89 7.44 18.73
N GLN A 184 8.91 6.15 19.03
CA GLN A 184 9.89 5.24 18.43
C GLN A 184 9.62 5.03 16.94
N PHE A 185 8.36 4.79 16.57
CA PHE A 185 7.97 4.66 15.17
C PHE A 185 8.33 5.92 14.38
N ASN A 186 8.07 7.12 14.91
CA ASN A 186 8.48 8.37 14.24
C ASN A 186 9.99 8.47 13.97
N ARG A 187 10.83 7.96 14.89
CA ARG A 187 12.29 7.95 14.69
C ARG A 187 12.70 6.97 13.59
N CYS A 188 11.99 5.84 13.50
CA CYS A 188 12.26 4.80 12.51
C CYS A 188 11.58 5.06 11.15
N ALA A 189 10.45 5.79 11.11
CA ALA A 189 9.62 6.02 9.94
C ALA A 189 10.41 6.62 8.78
N PHE A 190 11.30 7.56 9.08
CA PHE A 190 12.22 8.13 8.08
C PHE A 190 13.09 7.06 7.43
N TRP A 191 13.71 6.18 8.23
CA TRP A 191 14.60 5.13 7.72
C TRP A 191 13.82 4.03 7.00
N ILE A 192 12.67 3.64 7.54
CA ILE A 192 11.72 2.73 6.90
C ILE A 192 11.38 3.23 5.51
N ASP A 193 11.00 4.51 5.38
CA ASP A 193 10.60 5.06 4.10
C ASP A 193 11.77 5.16 3.12
N LYS A 194 12.99 5.50 3.59
CA LYS A 194 14.21 5.41 2.75
C LYS A 194 14.46 4.00 2.23
N THR A 195 14.41 3.00 3.10
CA THR A 195 14.67 1.61 2.72
C THR A 195 13.61 1.09 1.75
N ALA A 196 12.34 1.38 2.02
CA ALA A 196 11.25 1.04 1.11
C ALA A 196 11.42 1.76 -0.24
N GLY A 197 11.82 3.03 -0.24
CA GLY A 197 12.13 3.79 -1.44
C GLY A 197 13.22 3.14 -2.30
N ILE A 198 14.34 2.72 -1.70
CA ILE A 198 15.41 1.99 -2.42
C ILE A 198 14.86 0.71 -3.06
N ILE A 199 14.14 -0.09 -2.28
CA ILE A 199 13.62 -1.39 -2.74
C ILE A 199 12.59 -1.22 -3.85
N LEU A 200 11.65 -0.28 -3.69
CA LEU A 200 10.67 0.07 -4.73
C LEU A 200 11.34 0.61 -5.99
N GLY A 201 12.41 1.39 -5.85
CA GLY A 201 13.21 1.88 -6.97
C GLY A 201 13.86 0.74 -7.75
N LEU A 202 14.45 -0.24 -7.05
CA LEU A 202 15.02 -1.44 -7.67
C LEU A 202 13.96 -2.29 -8.37
N VAL A 203 12.78 -2.46 -7.76
CA VAL A 203 11.65 -3.16 -8.39
C VAL A 203 11.17 -2.42 -9.64
N GLY A 204 11.04 -1.10 -9.58
CA GLY A 204 10.67 -0.25 -10.73
C GLY A 204 11.66 -0.37 -11.89
N LEU A 205 12.96 -0.26 -11.61
CA LEU A 205 14.02 -0.47 -12.61
C LEU A 205 13.95 -1.86 -13.23
N LYS A 206 13.73 -2.89 -12.40
CA LYS A 206 13.64 -4.28 -12.87
C LYS A 206 12.44 -4.48 -13.80
N ILE A 207 11.27 -3.91 -13.47
CA ILE A 207 10.07 -3.97 -14.33
C ILE A 207 10.33 -3.28 -15.68
N ILE A 208 10.93 -2.09 -15.68
CA ILE A 208 11.27 -1.37 -16.91
C ILE A 208 12.25 -2.21 -17.75
N HIS A 209 13.31 -2.73 -17.14
CA HIS A 209 14.29 -3.56 -17.82
C HIS A 209 13.68 -4.84 -18.42
N MET A 210 12.80 -5.52 -17.67
CA MET A 210 12.05 -6.69 -18.16
C MET A 210 11.15 -6.36 -19.34
N THR A 211 10.55 -5.17 -19.34
CA THR A 211 9.68 -4.70 -20.43
C THR A 211 10.46 -4.58 -21.75
N PHE A 212 11.66 -3.98 -21.72
CA PHE A 212 12.53 -3.85 -22.90
C PHE A 212 13.20 -5.16 -23.33
N LYS A 213 13.33 -6.14 -22.43
CA LYS A 213 13.84 -7.48 -22.78
C LYS A 213 12.76 -8.40 -23.37
N SER A 214 11.49 -8.05 -23.18
CA SER A 214 10.32 -8.81 -23.64
C SER A 214 9.75 -8.33 -24.98
N THR A 215 10.31 -7.25 -25.55
CA THR A 215 10.03 -6.84 -26.93
C THR A 215 10.85 -7.70 -27.90
N PRO A 216 10.22 -8.32 -28.92
CA PRO A 216 10.93 -9.10 -29.94
C PRO A 216 11.87 -8.23 -30.79
#